data_AF-H0HR18-F1
#
_entry.id   AF-H0HR18-F1
#
_cell.length_a   1.000
_cell.length_b   1.000
_cell.length_c   1.000
_cell.angle_alpha   90.00
_cell.angle_beta   90.00
_cell.angle_gamma   90.00
#
_symmetry.space_group_name_H-M   'P 1'
#
loop_
_entity.id
_entity.type
_entity.pdbx_description
1 polymer ?
#
loop_
_entity_poly.entity_id
_entity_poly.type
_entity_poly.pdbx_seq_one_letter_code
_entity_poly.pdbx_strand_id
1 'polypeptide(L)'
;MADDRNYLVTNNLLDKLPLFATDIEIAVAIVGKARAERWRKERLPTLERRGFPAVDAFHDGRAVPLVRKFYEGYFGITAGFAMAKPSGEERIWQPKNRRKSALAEADDRHDKDTTACHRLTPEEKRAEARANSDAWAAKKKKALEEFRAKRAAETKLG
;
A
#
# COMPACT_ATOMS: atom_id res chain seq x y z
N MET A 1 20.15 44.38 -16.72
CA MET A 1 21.28 43.43 -16.66
C MET A 1 20.79 42.21 -15.92
N ALA A 2 20.49 41.13 -16.64
CA ALA A 2 20.08 39.86 -16.07
C ALA A 2 21.33 39.14 -15.57
N ASP A 3 21.31 38.71 -14.30
CA ASP A 3 22.45 38.05 -13.68
C ASP A 3 22.27 36.53 -13.74
N ASP A 4 22.87 35.93 -14.77
CA ASP A 4 22.86 34.50 -15.12
C ASP A 4 23.92 33.70 -14.34
N ARG A 5 24.00 33.81 -13.00
CA ARG A 5 25.06 33.12 -12.23
C ARG A 5 24.64 32.50 -10.89
N ASN A 6 23.72 31.52 -10.90
CA ASN A 6 23.78 30.46 -9.88
C ASN A 6 23.09 29.14 -10.29
N TYR A 7 23.63 28.48 -11.33
CA TYR A 7 23.32 27.09 -11.69
C TYR A 7 24.16 26.09 -10.89
N LEU A 8 24.14 26.20 -9.55
CA LEU A 8 24.47 25.09 -8.68
C LEU A 8 23.17 24.36 -8.37
N VAL A 9 23.13 23.09 -8.76
CA VAL A 9 22.00 22.16 -8.64
C VAL A 9 21.72 21.85 -7.16
N THR A 10 21.18 22.83 -6.45
CA THR A 10 20.55 22.70 -5.15
C THR A 10 19.22 23.44 -5.24
N ASN A 11 18.16 22.88 -4.67
CA ASN A 11 16.81 23.46 -4.65
C ASN A 11 16.76 24.73 -3.77
N ASN A 12 17.53 25.76 -4.13
CA ASN A 12 17.80 26.97 -3.34
C ASN A 12 16.55 27.81 -3.03
N LEU A 13 15.43 27.56 -3.71
CA LEU A 13 14.16 28.23 -3.44
C LEU A 13 13.39 27.56 -2.30
N LEU A 14 13.45 26.24 -2.16
CA LEU A 14 12.86 25.53 -1.01
C LEU A 14 13.62 25.86 0.28
N ASP A 15 14.94 26.07 0.19
CA ASP A 15 15.79 26.38 1.35
C ASP A 15 15.57 27.80 1.90
N LYS A 16 14.98 28.69 1.08
CA LYS A 16 14.65 30.06 1.47
C LYS A 16 13.25 30.20 2.07
N LEU A 17 12.44 29.13 2.04
CA LEU A 17 11.11 29.16 2.62
C LEU A 17 11.18 29.13 4.15
N PRO A 18 10.18 29.71 4.84
CA PRO A 18 10.00 29.50 6.28
C PRO A 18 9.84 28.01 6.61
N LEU A 19 9.98 27.66 7.90
CA LEU A 19 9.88 26.27 8.36
C LEU A 19 8.55 25.62 7.96
N PHE A 20 7.47 26.40 8.03
CA PHE A 20 6.15 26.07 7.50
C PHE A 20 5.80 27.04 6.39
N ALA A 21 5.45 26.50 5.22
CA ALA A 21 5.08 27.30 4.07
C ALA A 21 3.73 26.84 3.52
N THR A 22 3.04 27.78 2.87
CA THR A 22 1.77 27.49 2.20
C THR A 22 1.97 26.67 0.95
N ASP A 23 0.91 25.99 0.50
CA ASP A 23 0.94 25.17 -0.71
C ASP A 23 1.34 25.98 -1.95
N ILE A 24 0.98 27.27 -2.00
CA ILE A 24 1.36 28.15 -3.10
C ILE A 24 2.85 28.44 -3.06
N GLU A 25 3.42 28.78 -1.90
CA GLU A 25 4.85 29.08 -1.76
C GLU A 25 5.71 27.86 -2.10
N ILE A 26 5.30 26.68 -1.62
CA ILE A 26 5.93 25.41 -1.96
C ILE A 26 5.82 25.14 -3.47
N ALA A 27 4.65 25.35 -4.07
CA ALA A 27 4.46 25.19 -5.50
C ALA A 27 5.34 26.14 -6.31
N VAL A 28 5.46 27.41 -5.89
CA VAL A 28 6.34 28.39 -6.54
C VAL A 28 7.79 27.93 -6.46
N ALA A 29 8.22 27.42 -5.31
CA ALA A 29 9.58 26.93 -5.12
C ALA A 29 9.91 25.68 -5.96
N ILE A 30 8.93 24.80 -6.21
CA ILE A 30 9.13 23.56 -6.98
C ILE A 30 8.94 23.77 -8.49
N VAL A 31 7.80 24.32 -8.91
CA VAL A 31 7.39 24.38 -10.33
C VAL A 31 7.47 25.76 -10.96
N GLY A 32 7.67 26.80 -10.14
CA GLY A 32 7.68 28.20 -10.54
C GLY A 32 6.29 28.87 -10.51
N LYS A 33 6.29 30.21 -10.42
CA LYS A 33 5.08 31.04 -10.25
C LYS A 33 4.00 30.78 -11.31
N ALA A 34 4.38 30.60 -12.57
CA ALA A 34 3.45 30.40 -13.67
C ALA A 34 2.61 29.11 -13.56
N ARG A 35 3.13 28.08 -12.88
CA ARG A 35 2.48 26.76 -12.79
C ARG A 35 2.02 26.41 -11.37
N ALA A 36 2.23 27.31 -10.41
CA ALA A 36 1.97 27.08 -9.00
C ALA A 36 0.49 26.71 -8.73
N GLU A 37 -0.45 27.46 -9.32
CA GLU A 37 -1.88 27.18 -9.14
C GLU A 37 -2.30 25.83 -9.71
N ARG A 38 -1.78 25.51 -10.90
CA ARG A 38 -2.08 24.24 -11.56
C ARG A 38 -1.54 23.08 -10.75
N TRP A 39 -0.32 23.19 -10.24
CA TRP A 39 0.27 22.17 -9.38
C TRP A 39 -0.54 21.96 -8.10
N ARG A 40 -0.97 23.05 -7.44
CA ARG A 40 -1.81 22.97 -6.24
C ARG A 40 -3.14 22.26 -6.51
N LYS A 41 -3.79 22.54 -7.64
CA LYS A 41 -5.11 21.97 -7.97
C LYS A 41 -5.01 20.52 -8.48
N GLU A 42 -4.08 20.24 -9.38
CA GLU A 42 -4.01 18.96 -10.11
C GLU A 42 -3.03 17.96 -9.51
N ARG A 43 -1.89 18.43 -8.97
CA ARG A 43 -0.79 17.55 -8.56
C ARG A 43 -0.78 17.28 -7.06
N LEU A 44 -1.10 18.29 -6.25
CA LEU A 44 -1.11 18.17 -4.80
C LEU A 44 -2.01 17.01 -4.31
N PRO A 45 -3.27 16.83 -4.80
CA PRO A 45 -4.11 15.72 -4.32
C PRO A 45 -3.55 14.34 -4.68
N THR A 46 -2.86 14.24 -5.82
CA THR A 46 -2.17 12.99 -6.21
C THR A 46 -0.95 12.74 -5.34
N LEU A 47 -0.20 13.78 -4.99
CA LEU A 47 0.98 13.69 -4.14
C LEU A 47 0.60 13.32 -2.70
N GLU A 48 -0.48 13.87 -2.16
CA GLU A 48 -0.99 13.51 -0.83
C GLU A 48 -1.34 12.02 -0.74
N ARG A 49 -1.97 11.47 -1.78
CA ARG A 49 -2.23 10.01 -1.87
C ARG A 49 -0.95 9.17 -1.91
N ARG A 50 0.17 9.74 -2.34
CA ARG A 50 1.49 9.10 -2.39
C ARG A 50 2.31 9.32 -1.11
N GLY A 51 1.76 9.98 -0.10
CA GLY A 51 2.45 10.24 1.16
C GLY A 51 3.15 11.60 1.23
N PHE A 52 2.70 12.58 0.45
CA PHE A 52 3.13 13.96 0.64
C PHE A 52 2.71 14.49 2.03
N PRO A 53 3.56 15.25 2.75
CA PRO A 53 3.26 15.73 4.10
C PRO A 53 1.94 16.49 4.16
N ALA A 54 1.08 16.17 5.13
CA ALA A 54 -0.19 16.87 5.34
C ALA A 54 0.02 18.31 5.86
N VAL A 55 -1.02 19.14 5.76
CA VAL A 55 -1.04 20.48 6.36
C VAL A 55 -1.07 20.34 7.88
N ASP A 56 -0.21 21.08 8.57
CA ASP A 56 -0.24 21.16 10.02
C ASP A 56 -1.33 22.15 10.46
N ALA A 57 -2.23 21.70 11.33
CA ALA A 57 -3.38 22.48 11.80
C ALA A 57 -2.98 23.64 12.72
N PHE A 58 -1.78 23.60 13.33
CA PHE A 58 -1.30 24.65 14.22
C PHE A 58 -0.65 25.83 13.49
N HIS A 59 -0.02 25.56 12.34
CA HIS A 59 0.77 26.54 11.61
C HIS A 59 0.19 26.87 10.23
N ASP A 60 -0.98 26.33 9.89
CA ASP A 60 -1.68 26.50 8.60
C ASP A 60 -0.78 26.29 7.37
N GLY A 61 0.21 25.41 7.49
CA GLY A 61 1.27 25.24 6.52
C GLY A 61 1.88 23.85 6.55
N ARG A 62 2.67 23.54 5.52
CA ARG A 62 3.40 22.27 5.45
C ARG A 62 4.85 22.47 5.86
N ALA A 63 5.37 21.52 6.62
CA ALA A 63 6.76 21.51 7.03
C ALA A 63 7.67 21.33 5.80
N VAL A 64 8.37 22.39 5.42
CA VAL A 64 9.28 22.43 4.26
C VAL A 64 10.38 21.35 4.34
N PRO A 65 10.99 21.06 5.51
CA PRO A 65 11.98 19.99 5.62
C PRO A 65 11.42 18.60 5.25
N LEU A 66 10.15 18.33 5.56
CA LEU A 66 9.50 17.07 5.19
C LEU A 66 9.23 17.00 3.70
N VAL A 67 8.81 18.11 3.10
CA VAL A 67 8.62 18.23 1.65
C VAL A 67 9.95 17.99 0.91
N ARG A 68 11.06 18.53 1.42
CA ARG A 68 12.39 18.28 0.88
C ARG A 68 12.74 16.80 0.90
N LYS A 69 12.62 16.14 2.06
CA LYS A 69 12.88 14.69 2.20
C LYS A 69 11.98 13.85 1.30
N PHE A 70 10.71 14.23 1.15
CA PHE A 70 9.79 13.57 0.23
C PHE A 70 10.34 13.59 -1.19
N TYR A 71 10.77 14.76 -1.69
CA TYR A 71 11.30 14.87 -3.04
C TYR A 71 12.66 14.21 -3.24
N GLU A 72 13.52 14.20 -2.22
CA GLU A 72 14.77 13.43 -2.23
C GLU A 72 14.50 11.94 -2.47
N GLY A 73 13.51 11.37 -1.77
CA GLY A 73 13.07 9.99 -1.96
C GLY A 73 12.28 9.77 -3.27
N TYR A 74 11.47 10.76 -3.68
CA TYR A 74 10.63 10.67 -4.88
C TYR A 74 11.46 10.64 -6.17
N PHE A 75 12.53 11.44 -6.25
CA PHE A 75 13.44 11.45 -7.39
C PHE A 75 14.59 10.43 -7.27
N GLY A 76 14.74 9.77 -6.11
CA GLY A 76 15.76 8.75 -5.87
C GLY A 76 17.20 9.30 -5.85
N ILE A 77 17.38 10.60 -5.63
CA ILE A 77 18.71 11.25 -5.70
C ILE A 77 19.58 10.88 -4.49
N THR A 78 18.98 10.63 -3.32
CA THR A 78 19.70 10.23 -2.10
C THR A 78 19.72 8.72 -1.86
N ALA A 79 18.92 7.96 -2.59
CA ALA A 79 18.95 6.50 -2.57
C ALA A 79 19.99 6.02 -3.60
N GLY A 80 21.27 6.05 -3.24
CA GLY A 80 22.33 5.45 -4.05
C GLY A 80 21.94 4.04 -4.46
N PHE A 81 21.63 3.83 -5.75
CA PHE A 81 21.43 2.55 -6.44
C PHE A 81 20.54 1.46 -5.78
N ALA A 82 19.83 1.75 -4.69
CA ALA A 82 19.08 0.74 -3.94
C ALA A 82 17.72 1.29 -3.52
N MET A 83 16.79 1.34 -4.47
CA MET A 83 15.37 1.11 -4.28
C MET A 83 14.81 0.88 -5.68
N ALA A 84 14.29 -0.32 -5.91
CA ALA A 84 13.70 -0.70 -7.19
C ALA A 84 12.74 0.39 -7.65
N LYS A 85 12.76 0.71 -8.96
CA LYS A 85 11.71 1.49 -9.64
C LYS A 85 10.37 1.13 -8.98
N PRO A 86 9.55 2.09 -8.50
CA PRO A 86 8.16 1.77 -8.25
C PRO A 86 7.58 1.39 -9.61
N SER A 87 7.56 0.08 -9.87
CA SER A 87 6.89 -0.53 -11.02
C SER A 87 5.50 0.08 -11.04
N GLY A 88 5.18 0.78 -12.12
CA GLY A 88 3.90 1.43 -12.34
C GLY A 88 2.79 0.43 -12.57
N GLU A 89 2.54 -0.44 -11.60
CA GLU A 89 1.28 -1.14 -11.45
C GLU A 89 0.54 -0.55 -10.26
N GLU A 90 -0.20 0.52 -10.54
CA GLU A 90 -1.33 0.93 -9.70
C GLU A 90 -2.31 -0.25 -9.63
N ARG A 91 -2.18 -1.09 -8.60
CA ARG A 91 -3.26 -1.99 -8.17
C ARG A 91 -4.34 -1.13 -7.52
N ILE A 92 -5.12 -0.45 -8.36
CA ILE A 92 -6.45 0.03 -8.01
C ILE A 92 -7.16 -1.15 -7.34
N TRP A 93 -7.69 -0.94 -6.13
CA TRP A 93 -8.44 -1.97 -5.43
C TRP A 93 -9.63 -2.39 -6.30
N GLN A 94 -9.48 -3.52 -7.00
CA GLN A 94 -10.54 -4.12 -7.79
C GLN A 94 -11.38 -5.02 -6.85
N PRO A 95 -12.72 -4.86 -6.82
CA PRO A 95 -13.63 -5.76 -6.14
C PRO A 95 -13.37 -7.22 -6.56
N LYS A 96 -13.44 -8.15 -5.61
CA LYS A 96 -13.03 -9.57 -5.75
C LYS A 96 -13.67 -10.29 -6.95
N ASN A 97 -14.81 -9.80 -7.43
CA ASN A 97 -15.57 -10.39 -8.54
C ASN A 97 -14.95 -10.11 -9.92
N ARG A 98 -14.22 -9.00 -10.12
CA ARG A 98 -13.56 -8.70 -11.40
C ARG A 98 -12.22 -9.39 -11.61
N ARG A 99 -11.60 -9.89 -10.53
CA ARG A 99 -10.35 -10.67 -10.63
C ARG A 99 -10.58 -12.06 -11.21
N LYS A 100 -11.75 -12.63 -11.00
CA LYS A 100 -12.09 -13.96 -11.53
C LYS A 100 -12.32 -13.94 -13.04
N SER A 101 -12.93 -12.90 -13.59
CA SER A 101 -13.17 -12.78 -15.02
C SER A 101 -11.87 -12.51 -15.79
N ALA A 102 -10.99 -11.65 -15.27
CA ALA A 102 -9.71 -11.35 -15.94
C ALA A 102 -8.71 -12.52 -15.91
N LEU A 103 -8.73 -13.33 -14.84
CA LEU A 103 -7.89 -14.54 -14.77
C LEU A 103 -8.46 -15.67 -15.64
N ALA A 104 -9.78 -15.78 -15.77
CA ALA A 104 -10.42 -16.77 -16.63
C ALA A 104 -10.20 -16.51 -18.13
N GLU A 105 -10.02 -15.26 -18.54
CA GLU A 105 -9.85 -14.88 -19.95
C GLU A 105 -8.39 -14.95 -20.44
N ALA A 106 -7.43 -14.96 -19.51
CA ALA A 106 -6.01 -15.14 -19.81
C ALA A 106 -5.57 -16.62 -19.85
N ASP A 107 -6.29 -17.51 -19.18
CA ASP A 107 -5.96 -18.95 -19.09
C ASP A 107 -6.38 -19.76 -20.33
N ASP A 108 -7.25 -19.22 -21.20
CA ASP A 108 -7.79 -19.98 -22.35
C ASP A 108 -6.82 -20.08 -23.55
N ARG A 109 -5.70 -19.33 -23.55
CA ARG A 109 -4.77 -19.26 -24.70
C ARG A 109 -3.42 -19.94 -24.51
N HIS A 110 -3.12 -20.56 -23.36
CA HIS A 110 -1.74 -20.97 -23.08
C HIS A 110 -1.51 -22.24 -22.25
N ASP A 111 -2.32 -23.29 -22.37
CA ASP A 111 -1.86 -24.63 -21.97
C ASP A 111 -2.75 -25.75 -22.55
N LYS A 112 -2.43 -26.23 -23.76
CA LYS A 112 -3.05 -27.47 -24.29
C LYS A 112 -2.18 -28.71 -24.10
N ASP A 113 -0.96 -28.60 -23.57
CA ASP A 113 -0.01 -29.72 -23.60
C ASP A 113 0.64 -30.12 -22.26
N THR A 114 0.39 -29.45 -21.12
CA THR A 114 1.23 -29.69 -19.92
C THR A 114 0.55 -30.04 -18.59
N THR A 115 -0.74 -30.38 -18.55
CA THR A 115 -1.38 -30.74 -17.25
C THR A 115 -2.05 -32.12 -17.24
N ALA A 116 -1.25 -33.18 -17.26
CA ALA A 116 -1.67 -34.57 -17.07
C ALA A 116 -1.33 -35.16 -15.68
N CYS A 117 -1.03 -34.36 -14.66
CA CYS A 117 -0.76 -34.88 -13.31
C CYS A 117 -1.51 -34.09 -12.21
N HIS A 118 -2.50 -34.75 -11.61
CA HIS A 118 -3.15 -34.42 -10.33
C HIS A 118 -3.78 -33.03 -10.18
N ARG A 119 -4.78 -32.71 -11.00
CA ARG A 119 -5.77 -31.69 -10.64
C ARG A 119 -6.95 -32.40 -9.95
N LEU A 120 -6.92 -32.49 -8.61
CA LEU A 120 -8.06 -32.97 -7.83
C LEU A 120 -9.33 -32.24 -8.29
N THR A 121 -10.36 -33.01 -8.58
CA THR A 121 -11.66 -32.49 -8.99
C THR A 121 -12.20 -31.56 -7.90
N PRO A 122 -13.04 -30.57 -8.26
CA PRO A 122 -13.68 -29.70 -7.27
C PRO A 122 -14.45 -30.46 -6.18
N GLU A 123 -14.89 -31.68 -6.46
CA GLU A 123 -15.61 -32.53 -5.51
C GLU A 123 -14.68 -33.14 -4.47
N GLU A 124 -13.51 -33.64 -4.87
CA GLU A 124 -12.49 -34.17 -3.95
C GLU A 124 -12.02 -33.11 -2.95
N LYS A 125 -11.79 -31.87 -3.43
CA LYS A 125 -11.42 -30.74 -2.55
C LYS A 125 -12.52 -30.40 -1.53
N ARG A 126 -13.79 -30.54 -1.92
CA ARG A 126 -14.93 -30.32 -1.01
C ARG A 126 -15.06 -31.47 -0.01
N ALA A 127 -14.75 -32.71 -0.41
CA ALA A 127 -14.74 -33.87 0.47
C ALA A 127 -13.63 -33.74 1.54
N GLU A 128 -12.42 -33.35 1.15
CA GLU A 128 -11.32 -33.10 2.08
C GLU A 128 -11.64 -31.97 3.07
N ALA A 129 -12.22 -30.86 2.60
CA ALA A 129 -12.62 -29.75 3.46
C ALA A 129 -13.70 -30.17 4.48
N ARG A 130 -14.65 -31.02 4.08
CA ARG A 130 -15.67 -31.59 4.98
C ARG A 130 -15.02 -32.50 6.02
N ALA A 131 -14.14 -33.42 5.59
CA ALA A 131 -13.43 -34.31 6.50
C ALA A 131 -12.59 -33.55 7.54
N ASN A 132 -11.92 -32.46 7.12
CA ASN A 132 -11.15 -31.61 8.04
C ASN A 132 -12.06 -30.86 9.03
N SER A 133 -13.21 -30.37 8.57
CA SER A 133 -14.22 -29.74 9.43
C SER A 133 -14.79 -30.73 10.46
N ASP A 134 -15.09 -31.96 10.05
CA ASP A 134 -15.66 -33.00 10.91
C ASP A 134 -14.64 -33.47 11.96
N ALA A 135 -13.37 -33.59 11.58
CA ALA A 135 -12.28 -33.88 12.52
C ALA A 135 -12.14 -32.81 13.60
N TRP A 136 -12.27 -31.52 13.22
CA TRP A 136 -12.25 -30.42 14.18
C TRP A 136 -13.45 -30.44 15.12
N ALA A 137 -14.64 -30.76 14.61
CA ALA A 137 -15.86 -30.90 15.41
C ALA A 137 -15.74 -32.06 16.43
N ALA A 138 -15.19 -33.20 16.02
CA ALA A 138 -14.95 -34.34 16.91
C ALA A 138 -13.96 -33.98 18.02
N LYS A 139 -12.86 -33.28 17.68
CA LYS A 139 -11.87 -32.81 18.65
C LYS A 139 -12.50 -31.85 19.67
N LYS A 140 -13.38 -30.95 19.21
CA LYS A 140 -14.11 -30.02 20.08
C LYS A 140 -15.07 -30.74 21.03
N LYS A 141 -15.80 -31.74 20.55
CA LYS A 141 -16.72 -32.54 21.37
C LYS A 141 -15.96 -33.31 22.46
N LYS A 142 -14.83 -33.94 22.10
CA LYS A 142 -13.98 -34.65 23.06
C LYS A 142 -13.46 -33.73 24.16
N ALA A 143 -12.94 -32.56 23.80
CA ALA A 143 -12.48 -31.57 24.78
C ALA A 143 -13.60 -31.10 25.73
N LEU A 144 -14.83 -30.99 25.23
CA LEU A 144 -15.98 -30.61 26.05
C LEU A 144 -16.39 -31.71 27.04
N GLU A 145 -16.33 -32.98 26.62
CA GLU A 145 -16.59 -34.12 27.51
C GLU A 145 -15.51 -34.26 28.58
N GLU A 146 -14.23 -34.11 28.23
CA GLU A 146 -13.12 -34.08 29.19
C GLU A 146 -13.30 -32.94 30.21
N PHE A 147 -13.71 -31.75 29.77
CA PHE A 147 -14.00 -30.63 30.65
C PHE A 147 -15.17 -30.92 31.61
N ARG A 148 -16.25 -31.54 31.11
CA ARG A 148 -17.40 -31.95 31.93
C ARG A 148 -17.03 -33.04 32.94
N ALA A 149 -16.23 -34.02 32.54
CA ALA A 149 -15.74 -35.09 33.42
C ALA A 149 -14.85 -34.52 34.54
N LYS A 150 -13.95 -33.58 34.20
CA LYS A 150 -13.10 -32.88 35.18
C LYS A 150 -13.94 -32.09 36.19
N ARG A 151 -14.96 -31.35 35.73
CA ARG A 151 -15.88 -30.60 36.61
C ARG A 151 -16.70 -31.53 37.51
N ALA A 152 -17.16 -32.67 37.00
CA ALA A 152 -17.92 -33.64 37.79
C ALA A 152 -17.06 -34.35 38.87
N ALA A 153 -15.77 -34.58 38.60
CA ALA A 153 -14.83 -35.12 39.58
C ALA A 153 -14.50 -34.10 40.68
N GLU A 154 -14.35 -32.83 40.32
CA GLU A 154 -14.10 -31.72 41.26
C GLU A 154 -15.29 -31.51 42.22
N THR A 155 -16.53 -31.69 41.76
CA THR A 155 -17.73 -31.60 42.61
C THR A 155 -17.97 -32.80 43.54
N LYS A 156 -17.22 -33.90 43.41
CA LYS A 156 -17.34 -35.10 44.28
C LYS A 156 -16.29 -35.14 45.40
N LEU A 157 -15.35 -34.19 45.42
CA LEU A 157 -14.22 -34.13 46.36
C LEU A 157 -14.32 -32.97 47.36
N GLY A 158 -15.41 -32.18 47.31
CA GLY A 158 -15.75 -31.16 48.29
C GLY A 158 -17.09 -31.48 48.93
#